data_AF-A0A0S8G4U9-F1
#
_entry.id   AF-A0A0S8G4U9-F1
#
_cell.length_a   1.000
_cell.length_b   1.000
_cell.length_c   1.000
_cell.angle_alpha   90.00
_cell.angle_beta   90.00
_cell.angle_gamma   90.00
#
_symmetry.space_group_name_H-M   'P 1'
#
loop_
_entity.id
_entity.type
_entity.pdbx_description
1 polymer ?
#
loop_
_entity_poly.entity_id
_entity_poly.type
_entity_poly.pdbx_seq_one_letter_code
_entity_poly.pdbx_strand_id
1 'polypeptide(L)'
;MHSAIYRGWVRHRRFAPRAHAFGYRLFMMYLDLAELDRVFRGRWLWSTRRLALARFHREDHLGDARVPLDHAVRDLVERETGRRPAGPIRLLTHLRYFGYGFNPVSFYYCFDATGSRVETIVAEVNNTPWGEQHCYVLSESCNEGVAGHKRYRFAKDFHVSPFMPM
;
A
#
# COMPACT_ATOMS: atom_id res chain seq x y z
N MET A 1 7.48 -7.23 -17.10
CA MET A 1 6.83 -6.00 -16.62
C MET A 1 5.61 -6.42 -15.86
N HIS A 2 5.66 -6.27 -14.54
CA HIS A 2 4.62 -6.71 -13.61
C HIS A 2 3.76 -5.54 -13.10
N SER A 3 4.23 -4.32 -13.29
CA SER A 3 3.49 -3.11 -12.93
C SER A 3 2.25 -2.91 -13.80
N ALA A 4 1.14 -2.48 -13.21
CA ALA A 4 -0.16 -2.31 -13.86
C ALA A 4 -1.00 -1.19 -13.22
N ILE A 5 -2.10 -0.82 -13.88
CA ILE A 5 -3.12 0.06 -13.33
C ILE A 5 -4.31 -0.79 -12.90
N TYR A 6 -4.60 -0.83 -11.61
CA TYR A 6 -5.76 -1.51 -11.08
C TYR A 6 -6.94 -0.56 -11.14
N ARG A 7 -8.07 -1.03 -11.67
CA ARG A 7 -9.31 -0.23 -11.79
C ARG A 7 -10.42 -0.98 -11.08
N GLY A 8 -11.26 -0.25 -10.37
CA GLY A 8 -12.35 -0.85 -9.61
C GLY A 8 -13.35 0.18 -9.13
N TRP A 9 -14.13 -0.23 -8.14
CA TRP A 9 -15.17 0.58 -7.52
C TRP A 9 -14.97 0.56 -6.02
N VAL A 10 -15.12 1.71 -5.39
CA VAL A 10 -15.24 1.83 -3.94
C VAL A 10 -16.70 2.13 -3.63
N ARG A 11 -17.26 1.41 -2.66
CA ARG A 11 -18.60 1.65 -2.15
C ARG A 11 -18.53 1.92 -0.66
N HIS A 12 -19.01 3.08 -0.26
CA HIS A 12 -19.20 3.45 1.14
C HIS A 12 -20.65 3.21 1.51
N ARG A 13 -20.87 2.59 2.68
CA ARG A 13 -22.21 2.35 3.21
C ARG A 13 -22.20 2.57 4.72
N ARG A 14 -23.01 3.51 5.18
CA ARG A 14 -23.29 3.78 6.58
C ARG A 14 -24.74 3.35 6.86
N PHE A 15 -24.93 2.54 7.90
CA PHE A 15 -26.26 2.03 8.27
C PHE A 15 -26.96 2.91 9.33
N ALA A 16 -26.20 3.55 10.21
CA ALA A 16 -26.70 4.41 11.28
C ALA A 16 -25.85 5.69 11.43
N PRO A 17 -26.41 6.81 11.95
CA PRO A 17 -27.81 6.97 12.38
C PRO A 17 -28.80 7.13 11.22
N ARG A 18 -28.33 7.52 10.03
CA ARG A 18 -29.12 7.52 8.78
C ARG A 18 -28.42 6.63 7.76
N ALA A 19 -29.22 5.84 7.04
CA ALA A 19 -28.72 5.06 5.92
C ALA A 19 -28.19 6.00 4.84
N HIS A 20 -26.92 5.84 4.49
CA HIS A 20 -26.28 6.59 3.42
C HIS A 20 -25.33 5.66 2.68
N ALA A 21 -25.38 5.70 1.36
CA ALA A 21 -24.48 4.90 0.53
C ALA A 21 -24.13 5.69 -0.73
N PHE A 22 -22.86 5.60 -1.12
CA PHE A 22 -22.38 6.13 -2.38
C PHE A 22 -21.26 5.24 -2.90
N GLY A 23 -21.05 5.27 -4.21
CA GLY A 23 -19.99 4.51 -4.85
C GLY A 23 -19.38 5.31 -5.98
N TYR A 24 -18.08 5.12 -6.19
CA TYR A 24 -17.34 5.81 -7.23
C TYR A 24 -16.25 4.90 -7.79
N ARG A 25 -15.82 5.23 -9.01
CA ARG A 25 -14.72 4.54 -9.68
C ARG A 25 -13.40 4.93 -9.03
N LEU A 26 -12.55 3.94 -8.82
CA LEU A 26 -11.20 4.11 -8.31
C LEU A 26 -10.22 3.51 -9.30
N PHE A 27 -9.01 4.06 -9.35
CA PHE A 27 -7.86 3.34 -9.84
C PHE A 27 -6.70 3.47 -8.86
N MET A 28 -5.83 2.47 -8.81
CA MET A 28 -4.60 2.47 -8.02
C MET A 28 -3.45 1.98 -8.90
N MET A 29 -2.24 2.42 -8.59
CA MET A 29 -1.04 1.96 -9.27
C MET A 29 -0.53 0.71 -8.57
N TYR A 30 -0.40 -0.38 -9.30
CA TYR A 30 0.31 -1.57 -8.87
C TYR A 30 1.71 -1.53 -9.45
N LEU A 31 2.72 -1.33 -8.61
CA LEU A 31 4.09 -1.08 -9.03
C LEU A 31 5.00 -2.15 -8.47
N ASP A 32 5.73 -2.83 -9.36
CA ASP A 32 6.88 -3.62 -8.94
C ASP A 32 8.02 -2.66 -8.60
N LEU A 33 8.50 -2.71 -7.35
CA LEU A 33 9.48 -1.75 -6.85
C LEU A 33 10.81 -1.83 -7.62
N ALA A 34 11.16 -3.00 -8.15
CA ALA A 34 12.36 -3.18 -8.98
C ALA A 34 12.21 -2.60 -10.39
N GLU A 35 10.97 -2.31 -10.84
CA GLU A 35 10.68 -1.82 -12.19
C GLU A 35 10.42 -0.31 -12.26
N LEU A 36 10.44 0.43 -11.15
CA LEU A 36 10.06 1.85 -11.10
C LEU A 36 10.78 2.69 -12.17
N ASP A 37 12.11 2.63 -12.24
CA ASP A 37 12.88 3.41 -13.23
C ASP A 37 12.52 3.06 -14.68
N ARG A 38 12.07 1.84 -14.95
CA ARG A 38 11.60 1.41 -16.27
C ARG A 38 10.17 1.87 -16.54
N VAL A 39 9.28 1.78 -15.55
CA VAL A 39 7.87 2.20 -15.64
C VAL A 39 7.77 3.68 -15.98
N PHE A 40 8.60 4.51 -15.35
CA PHE A 40 8.54 5.97 -15.48
C PHE A 40 9.45 6.54 -16.58
N ARG A 41 10.30 5.73 -17.20
CA ARG A 41 11.24 6.17 -18.25
C ARG A 41 10.52 6.78 -19.45
N GLY A 42 10.99 7.94 -19.92
CA GLY A 42 10.50 8.59 -21.14
C GLY A 42 9.08 9.19 -21.04
N ARG A 43 8.46 9.22 -19.86
CA ARG A 43 7.12 9.78 -19.66
C ARG A 43 7.21 11.20 -19.16
N TRP A 44 6.72 12.17 -19.94
CA TRP A 44 6.78 13.59 -19.59
C TRP A 44 5.80 14.02 -18.49
N LEU A 45 4.70 13.30 -18.29
CA LEU A 45 3.72 13.57 -17.24
C LEU A 45 3.93 12.78 -15.95
N TRP A 46 4.83 11.80 -15.97
CA TRP A 46 5.00 10.84 -14.89
C TRP A 46 6.46 10.87 -14.41
N SER A 47 6.69 10.72 -13.11
CA SER A 47 8.04 10.81 -12.56
C SER A 47 8.19 10.16 -11.19
N THR A 48 9.41 9.71 -10.88
CA THR A 48 9.85 9.33 -9.53
C THR A 48 10.69 10.42 -8.84
N ARG A 49 11.15 11.44 -9.59
CA ARG A 49 12.11 12.46 -9.11
C ARG A 49 11.59 13.88 -9.31
N ARG A 50 11.50 14.32 -10.57
CA ARG A 50 11.00 15.66 -10.96
C ARG A 50 9.52 15.84 -10.66
N LEU A 51 9.10 17.10 -10.56
CA LEU A 51 7.69 17.48 -10.55
C LEU A 51 7.02 17.04 -11.84
N ALA A 52 5.84 16.43 -11.71
CA ALA A 52 5.07 15.87 -12.81
C ALA A 52 3.60 15.73 -12.39
N LEU A 53 2.69 15.54 -13.35
CA LEU A 53 1.27 15.39 -13.06
C LEU A 53 0.98 14.15 -12.20
N ALA A 54 1.68 13.04 -12.43
CA ALA A 54 1.63 11.85 -11.60
C ALA A 54 3.04 11.54 -11.07
N ARG A 55 3.23 11.61 -9.76
CA ARG A 55 4.55 11.46 -9.14
C ARG A 55 4.53 10.37 -8.08
N PHE A 56 5.38 9.36 -8.27
CA PHE A 56 5.77 8.47 -7.19
C PHE A 56 6.75 9.22 -6.29
N HIS A 57 6.45 9.35 -5.01
CA HIS A 57 7.23 10.14 -4.09
C HIS A 57 7.68 9.26 -2.92
N ARG A 58 8.99 9.02 -2.82
CA ARG A 58 9.54 8.09 -1.83
C ARG A 58 9.19 8.46 -0.39
N GLU A 59 9.10 9.75 -0.07
CA GLU A 59 8.77 10.25 1.27
C GLU A 59 7.31 9.99 1.69
N ASP A 60 6.43 9.57 0.76
CA ASP A 60 5.03 9.26 1.06
C ASP A 60 4.83 7.84 1.61
N HIS A 61 5.92 7.10 1.77
CA HIS A 61 5.94 5.67 2.02
C HIS A 61 6.88 5.32 3.17
N LEU A 62 6.68 4.13 3.72
CA LEU A 62 7.37 3.54 4.87
C LEU A 62 8.88 3.82 4.92
N GLY A 63 9.35 4.22 6.10
CA GLY A 63 10.76 4.31 6.45
C GLY A 63 11.46 5.57 5.93
N ASP A 64 12.76 5.64 6.18
CA ASP A 64 13.59 6.75 5.75
C ASP A 64 13.66 6.83 4.21
N ALA A 65 13.39 8.02 3.65
CA ALA A 65 13.39 8.24 2.22
C ALA A 65 14.77 8.05 1.54
N ARG A 66 15.85 8.05 2.32
CA ARG A 66 17.21 7.72 1.85
C ARG A 66 17.43 6.23 1.66
N VAL A 67 16.60 5.39 2.28
CA VAL A 67 16.63 3.94 2.14
C VAL A 67 15.68 3.54 1.01
N PRO A 68 16.11 2.69 0.05
CA PRO A 68 15.21 2.15 -0.95
C PRO A 68 13.97 1.51 -0.31
N LEU A 69 12.80 1.75 -0.90
CA LEU A 69 11.54 1.37 -0.27
C LEU A 69 11.41 -0.14 -0.07
N ASP A 70 11.92 -0.94 -1.00
CA ASP A 70 11.92 -2.40 -0.89
C ASP A 70 12.76 -2.87 0.30
N HIS A 71 13.91 -2.25 0.55
CA HIS A 71 14.73 -2.52 1.74
C HIS A 71 13.98 -2.19 3.02
N ALA A 72 13.37 -1.00 3.12
CA ALA A 72 12.60 -0.60 4.30
C ALA A 72 11.45 -1.57 4.60
N VAL A 73 10.75 -2.06 3.57
CA VAL A 73 9.68 -3.07 3.72
C VAL A 73 10.26 -4.41 4.17
N ARG A 74 11.37 -4.87 3.59
CA ARG A 74 12.02 -6.13 4.01
C ARG A 74 12.47 -6.07 5.47
N ASP A 75 13.08 -4.97 5.88
CA ASP A 75 13.57 -4.77 7.24
C ASP A 75 12.42 -4.74 8.25
N LEU A 76 11.28 -4.13 7.88
CA LEU A 76 10.06 -4.19 8.71
C LEU A 76 9.54 -5.62 8.84
N VAL A 77 9.38 -6.34 7.73
CA VAL A 77 8.84 -7.70 7.76
C VAL A 77 9.77 -8.64 8.54
N GLU A 78 11.08 -8.53 8.35
CA GLU A 78 12.06 -9.33 9.07
C GLU A 78 12.00 -9.07 10.58
N ARG A 79 11.90 -7.80 11.01
CA ARG A 79 11.74 -7.46 12.42
C ARG A 79 10.47 -8.04 13.05
N GLU A 80 9.33 -7.94 12.37
CA GLU A 80 8.03 -8.34 12.93
C GLU A 80 7.77 -9.86 12.86
N THR A 81 8.40 -10.56 11.91
CA THR A 81 8.12 -11.98 11.63
C THR A 81 9.31 -12.91 11.82
N GLY A 82 10.52 -12.36 11.99
CA GLY A 82 11.78 -13.10 11.98
C GLY A 82 12.18 -13.65 10.61
N ARG A 83 11.45 -13.33 9.53
CA ARG A 83 11.71 -13.83 8.18
C ARG A 83 11.80 -12.69 7.18
N ARG A 84 12.97 -12.54 6.55
CA ARG A 84 13.16 -11.57 5.48
C ARG A 84 12.49 -12.04 4.19
N PRO A 85 11.65 -11.22 3.53
CA PRO A 85 11.15 -11.55 2.20
C PRO A 85 12.32 -11.75 1.24
N ALA A 86 12.27 -12.82 0.43
CA ALA A 86 13.29 -13.11 -0.58
C ALA A 86 12.88 -12.67 -1.99
N GLY A 87 11.58 -12.67 -2.29
CA GLY A 87 11.04 -12.36 -3.61
C GLY A 87 10.87 -10.88 -3.93
N PRO A 88 10.18 -10.58 -5.04
CA PRO A 88 9.82 -9.22 -5.41
C PRO A 88 8.80 -8.63 -4.43
N ILE A 89 8.85 -7.30 -4.25
CA ILE A 89 7.87 -6.53 -3.49
C ILE A 89 7.11 -5.66 -4.48
N ARG A 90 5.78 -5.80 -4.48
CA ARG A 90 4.90 -5.03 -5.34
C ARG A 90 3.95 -4.19 -4.50
N LEU A 91 3.82 -2.92 -4.86
CA LEU A 91 3.11 -1.91 -4.12
C LEU A 91 1.82 -1.53 -4.83
N LEU A 92 0.67 -1.66 -4.17
CA LEU A 92 -0.61 -1.11 -4.61
C LEU A 92 -0.89 0.20 -3.86
N THR A 93 -0.90 1.32 -4.58
CA THR A 93 -0.90 2.63 -3.95
C THR A 93 -1.44 3.75 -4.85
N HIS A 94 -1.69 4.93 -4.28
CA HIS A 94 -1.87 6.17 -5.05
C HIS A 94 -0.55 6.92 -5.23
N LEU A 95 -0.37 7.52 -6.40
CA LEU A 95 0.68 8.50 -6.63
C LEU A 95 0.20 9.88 -6.15
N ARG A 96 1.12 10.84 -6.05
CA ARG A 96 0.72 12.24 -6.00
C ARG A 96 0.21 12.66 -7.37
N TYR A 97 -1.01 13.19 -7.43
CA TYR A 97 -1.59 13.76 -8.64
C TYR A 97 -1.70 15.27 -8.50
N PHE A 98 -1.14 16.03 -9.45
CA PHE A 98 -1.06 17.50 -9.37
C PHE A 98 -0.45 18.02 -8.05
N GLY A 99 0.52 17.28 -7.51
CA GLY A 99 1.18 17.60 -6.24
C GLY A 99 0.43 17.13 -4.98
N TYR A 100 -0.82 16.69 -5.09
CA TYR A 100 -1.62 16.20 -3.98
C TYR A 100 -1.54 14.68 -3.85
N GLY A 101 -1.18 14.20 -2.66
CA GLY A 101 -1.18 12.78 -2.31
C GLY A 101 -2.31 12.47 -1.32
N PHE A 102 -3.20 11.57 -1.68
CA PHE A 102 -4.20 11.03 -0.75
C PHE A 102 -4.14 9.51 -0.79
N ASN A 103 -3.58 8.94 0.28
CA ASN A 103 -3.22 7.53 0.32
C ASN A 103 -3.60 6.93 1.67
N PRO A 104 -4.92 6.68 1.90
CA PRO A 104 -5.40 6.21 3.20
C PRO A 104 -4.80 4.85 3.56
N VAL A 105 -4.49 4.03 2.56
CA VAL A 105 -3.76 2.78 2.73
C VAL A 105 -2.95 2.44 1.47
N SER A 106 -1.71 2.02 1.67
CA SER A 106 -0.88 1.34 0.68
C SER A 106 -0.70 -0.12 1.06
N PHE A 107 -0.66 -1.01 0.06
CA PHE A 107 -0.39 -2.44 0.30
C PHE A 107 0.90 -2.87 -0.37
N TYR A 108 1.84 -3.39 0.41
CA TYR A 108 3.03 -4.05 -0.09
C TYR A 108 2.79 -5.56 -0.08
N TYR A 109 2.85 -6.17 -1.26
CA TYR A 109 2.78 -7.61 -1.44
C TYR A 109 4.20 -8.15 -1.55
N CYS A 110 4.65 -8.85 -0.50
CA CYS A 110 5.92 -9.55 -0.45
C CYS A 110 5.72 -10.96 -1.00
N PHE A 111 6.31 -11.23 -2.16
CA PHE A 111 6.24 -12.54 -2.79
C PHE A 111 7.36 -13.46 -2.30
N ASP A 112 7.15 -14.75 -2.49
CA ASP A 112 8.17 -15.79 -2.38
C ASP A 112 9.29 -15.58 -3.41
N ALA A 113 10.42 -16.28 -3.25
CA ALA A 113 11.57 -16.15 -4.15
C ALA A 113 11.23 -16.38 -5.63
N THR A 114 10.20 -17.20 -5.93
CA THR A 114 9.75 -17.47 -7.30
C THR A 114 8.87 -16.36 -7.88
N GLY A 115 8.33 -15.47 -7.04
CA GLY A 115 7.40 -14.42 -7.45
C GLY A 115 5.98 -14.91 -7.71
N SER A 116 5.64 -16.15 -7.33
CA SER A 116 4.38 -16.81 -7.65
C SER A 116 3.34 -16.72 -6.53
N ARG A 117 3.79 -16.66 -5.27
CA ARG A 117 2.92 -16.64 -4.09
C ARG A 117 3.22 -15.44 -3.20
N VAL A 118 2.17 -14.77 -2.72
CA VAL A 118 2.28 -13.72 -1.71
C VAL A 118 2.40 -14.37 -0.33
N GLU A 119 3.53 -14.14 0.35
CA GLU A 119 3.82 -14.70 1.68
C GLU A 119 3.54 -13.72 2.81
N THR A 120 3.65 -12.42 2.53
CA THR A 120 3.36 -11.38 3.53
C THR A 120 2.76 -10.17 2.84
N ILE A 121 1.79 -9.54 3.51
CA ILE A 121 1.23 -8.26 3.07
C ILE A 121 1.55 -7.24 4.16
N VAL A 122 2.13 -6.10 3.80
CA VAL A 122 2.23 -4.95 4.70
C VAL A 122 1.15 -3.96 4.31
N ALA A 123 0.25 -3.65 5.23
CA ALA A 123 -0.74 -2.60 5.07
C ALA A 123 -0.24 -1.34 5.79
N GLU A 124 0.25 -0.38 5.01
CA GLU A 124 0.65 0.95 5.48
C GLU A 124 -0.59 1.84 5.48
N VAL A 125 -1.04 2.22 6.67
CA VAL A 125 -2.22 3.04 6.89
C VAL A 125 -1.75 4.42 7.31
N ASN A 126 -2.21 5.45 6.58
CA ASN A 126 -1.91 6.84 6.88
C ASN A 126 -3.15 7.52 7.44
N ASN A 127 -3.02 8.26 8.54
CA ASN A 127 -4.10 9.11 9.01
C ASN A 127 -3.97 10.52 8.39
N THR A 128 -5.11 11.04 7.94
CA THR A 128 -5.25 12.42 7.49
C THR A 128 -6.27 13.08 8.41
N PRO A 129 -6.01 14.28 8.96
CA PRO A 129 -4.92 15.21 8.64
C PRO A 129 -3.65 15.10 9.50
N TRP A 130 -3.58 14.20 10.48
CA TRP A 130 -2.49 14.20 11.48
C TRP A 130 -1.13 13.71 10.96
N GLY A 131 -1.09 13.03 9.82
CA GLY A 131 0.16 12.65 9.16
C GLY A 131 0.93 11.52 9.85
N GLU A 132 0.28 10.81 10.79
CA GLU A 132 0.82 9.61 11.38
C GLU A 132 0.66 8.44 10.40
N GLN A 133 1.61 7.52 10.45
CA GLN A 133 1.65 6.33 9.62
C GLN A 133 1.83 5.10 10.51
N HIS A 134 1.03 4.07 10.25
CA HIS A 134 1.11 2.80 10.96
C HIS A 134 1.13 1.63 9.96
N CYS A 135 1.94 0.61 10.23
CA CYS A 135 2.06 -0.54 9.34
C CYS A 135 1.64 -1.82 10.03
N TYR A 136 0.64 -2.50 9.47
CA TYR A 136 0.24 -3.84 9.88
C TYR A 136 0.96 -4.88 9.02
N VAL A 137 1.74 -5.77 9.64
CA VAL A 137 2.41 -6.88 8.94
C VAL A 137 1.52 -8.12 9.02
N LEU A 138 1.04 -8.56 7.85
CA LEU A 138 0.09 -9.66 7.69
C LEU A 138 0.82 -10.87 7.08
N SER A 139 1.50 -11.64 7.93
CA SER A 139 2.25 -12.84 7.55
C SER A 139 1.35 -14.07 7.48
N GLU A 140 1.80 -15.15 6.82
CA GLU A 140 1.03 -16.41 6.77
C GLU A 140 0.69 -16.99 8.15
N SER A 141 1.51 -16.76 9.17
CA SER A 141 1.24 -17.26 10.52
C SER A 141 -0.04 -16.68 11.14
N CYS A 142 -0.48 -15.51 10.66
CA CYS A 142 -1.69 -14.83 11.13
C CYS A 142 -2.87 -14.99 10.15
N ASN A 143 -2.73 -15.82 9.11
CA ASN A 143 -3.74 -16.01 8.09
C ASN A 143 -4.82 -16.99 8.56
N GLU A 144 -6.03 -16.47 8.83
CA GLU A 144 -7.23 -17.23 9.18
C GLU A 144 -8.05 -17.68 7.94
N GLY A 145 -7.53 -17.44 6.74
CA GLY A 145 -8.23 -17.66 5.48
C GLY A 145 -8.20 -19.12 5.00
N VAL A 146 -9.12 -19.47 4.10
CA VAL A 146 -9.24 -20.80 3.49
C VAL A 146 -9.34 -20.71 1.96
N ALA A 147 -8.97 -21.78 1.27
CA ALA A 147 -9.18 -21.96 -0.17
C ALA A 147 -8.62 -20.80 -1.05
N GLY A 148 -7.42 -20.31 -0.73
CA GLY A 148 -6.76 -19.25 -1.51
C GLY A 148 -7.18 -17.82 -1.17
N HIS A 149 -8.14 -17.64 -0.25
CA HIS A 149 -8.45 -16.34 0.32
C HIS A 149 -7.60 -16.10 1.56
N LYS A 150 -6.97 -14.92 1.65
CA LYS A 150 -6.26 -14.49 2.85
C LYS A 150 -7.19 -13.69 3.76
N ARG A 151 -7.20 -13.99 5.05
CA ARG A 151 -7.99 -13.28 6.06
C ARG A 151 -7.12 -13.01 7.27
N TYR A 152 -7.15 -11.77 7.76
CA TYR A 152 -6.39 -11.33 8.92
C TYR A 152 -7.30 -10.61 9.90
N ARG A 153 -7.00 -10.76 11.19
CA ARG A 153 -7.66 -10.05 12.29
C ARG A 153 -6.60 -9.57 13.26
N PHE A 154 -6.70 -8.31 13.66
CA PHE A 154 -5.80 -7.66 14.61
C PHE A 154 -6.58 -6.63 15.41
N ALA A 155 -6.08 -6.29 16.60
CA ALA A 155 -6.62 -5.20 17.38
C ALA A 155 -6.43 -3.88 16.62
N LYS A 156 -7.46 -3.05 16.59
CA LYS A 156 -7.38 -1.75 15.92
C LYS A 156 -6.62 -0.79 16.84
N ASP A 157 -5.31 -0.74 16.67
CA ASP A 157 -4.44 0.09 17.51
C ASP A 157 -4.15 1.47 16.91
N PHE A 158 -4.73 1.80 15.73
CA PHE A 158 -4.47 3.06 15.03
C PHE A 158 -5.75 3.87 14.79
N HIS A 159 -5.73 5.12 15.26
CA HIS A 159 -6.84 6.06 15.09
C HIS A 159 -6.79 6.72 13.70
N VAL A 160 -7.66 6.25 12.82
CA VAL A 160 -7.66 6.62 11.38
C VAL A 160 -8.72 7.66 11.00
N SER A 161 -9.59 8.09 11.93
CA SER A 161 -10.67 9.02 11.60
C SER A 161 -11.19 9.78 12.83
N PRO A 162 -11.36 11.11 12.74
CA PRO A 162 -11.95 11.92 13.82
C PRO A 162 -13.42 11.58 14.08
N PHE A 163 -14.06 10.86 13.16
CA PHE A 163 -15.49 10.56 13.20
C PHE A 163 -15.81 9.16 13.73
N MET A 164 -14.79 8.37 14.11
CA MET A 164 -14.99 7.06 14.72
C MET A 164 -14.18 6.98 16.02
N PRO A 165 -14.83 6.81 17.18
CA PRO A 165 -14.10 6.53 18.42
C PRO A 165 -13.29 5.23 18.29
N MET A 166 -12.24 5.11 19.10
CA MET A 166 -11.43 3.88 19.19
C MET A 166 -12.26 2.71 19.69
#